data_AF-A0A7C2VV99-F1
#
_entry.id   AF-A0A7C2VV99-F1
#
_cell.length_a   1.000
_cell.length_b   1.000
_cell.length_c   1.000
_cell.angle_alpha   90.00
_cell.angle_beta   90.00
_cell.angle_gamma   90.00
#
_symmetry.space_group_name_H-M   'P 1'
#
loop_
_entity.id
_entity.type
_entity.pdbx_description
1 polymer ?
#
loop_
_entity_poly.entity_id
_entity_poly.type
_entity_poly.pdbx_seq_one_letter_code
_entity_poly.pdbx_strand_id
1 'polypeptide(L)' 'MLDKEVYDRIMAALNFEEGDRVPIWDYIDNRAVYRYFADDEPDYLKGMVKVYHGLGIDLCRGFGASFDES' A
#
# COMPACT_ATOMS: atom_id res chain seq x y z
N MET A 1 -2.93 -2.35 13.04
CA MET A 1 -1.55 -2.38 13.57
C MET A 1 -0.65 -2.79 12.42
N LEU A 2 0.50 -2.14 12.23
CA LEU A 2 1.42 -2.48 11.14
C LEU A 2 2.00 -3.89 11.39
N ASP A 3 2.16 -4.67 10.32
CA ASP A 3 2.82 -5.97 10.41
C ASP A 3 4.26 -5.80 10.92
N LYS A 4 4.70 -6.71 11.80
CA LYS A 4 6.05 -6.68 12.37
C LYS A 4 7.10 -6.76 11.27
N GLU A 5 6.89 -7.60 10.25
CA GLU A 5 7.87 -7.77 9.16
C GLU A 5 8.02 -6.48 8.35
N VAL A 6 6.90 -5.78 8.09
CA VAL A 6 6.92 -4.50 7.39
C VAL A 6 7.60 -3.42 8.25
N TYR A 7 7.31 -3.40 9.55
CA TYR A 7 7.95 -2.48 10.49
C TYR A 7 9.48 -2.68 10.52
N ASP A 8 9.93 -3.92 10.70
CA ASP A 8 11.36 -4.24 10.77
C ASP A 8 12.08 -3.84 9.48
N ARG A 9 11.47 -4.11 8.32
CA ARG A 9 12.00 -3.72 6.99
C ARG A 9 12.15 -2.20 6.85
N ILE A 10 11.14 -1.43 7.29
CA ILE A 10 11.19 0.03 7.26
C ILE A 10 12.30 0.55 8.16
N MET A 11 12.41 0.01 9.38
CA MET A 11 13.42 0.45 10.34
C MET A 11 14.83 0.12 9.87
N ALA A 12 15.07 -1.06 9.30
CA ALA A 12 16.37 -1.41 8.72
C ALA A 12 16.77 -0.42 7.61
N ALA A 13 15.85 -0.12 6.69
CA ALA A 13 16.11 0.83 5.61
C ALA A 13 16.42 2.25 6.13
N LEU A 14 15.69 2.73 7.14
CA LEU A 14 15.92 4.05 7.76
C LEU A 14 17.27 4.13 8.48
N ASN A 15 17.76 3.01 9.00
CA ASN A 15 19.03 2.91 9.73
C ASN A 15 20.23 2.57 8.82
N PHE A 16 20.04 2.48 7.50
CA PHE A 16 21.07 2.03 6.55
C PHE A 16 21.58 0.61 6.84
N GLU A 17 20.70 -0.25 7.36
CA GLU A 17 20.97 -1.66 7.67
C GLU A 17 20.40 -2.56 6.56
N GLU A 18 20.95 -3.77 6.42
CA GLU A 18 20.43 -4.76 5.48
C GLU A 18 19.08 -5.29 5.98
N GLY A 19 18.03 -5.05 5.20
CA GLY A 19 16.71 -5.65 5.38
C GLY A 19 16.52 -6.91 4.53
N ASP A 20 15.38 -7.58 4.69
CA ASP A 20 15.00 -8.73 3.85
C ASP A 20 14.79 -8.34 2.37
N ARG A 21 14.33 -7.11 2.12
CA ARG A 21 14.29 -6.42 0.82
C ARG A 21 14.18 -4.90 1.02
N VAL A 22 14.30 -4.13 -0.05
CA VAL A 22 14.04 -2.68 -0.04
C VAL A 22 12.54 -2.44 0.21
N PRO A 23 12.14 -1.57 1.17
CA PRO A 23 10.74 -1.21 1.35
C PRO A 23 10.23 -0.35 0.19
N ILE A 24 8.97 -0.57 -0.19
CA ILE A 24 8.31 0.16 -1.27
C ILE A 24 7.38 1.22 -0.65
N TRP A 25 7.55 2.46 -1.09
CA TRP A 25 6.67 3.58 -0.77
C TRP A 25 6.09 4.14 -2.06
N ASP A 26 4.77 4.06 -2.22
CA ASP A 26 4.14 4.48 -3.48
C ASP A 26 2.76 5.13 -3.28
N TYR A 27 2.30 5.79 -4.34
CA TYR A 27 0.96 6.36 -4.49
C TYR A 27 0.25 5.66 -5.64
N ILE A 28 -0.81 4.90 -5.34
CA ILE A 28 -1.55 4.16 -6.36
C ILE A 28 -2.70 4.96 -6.94
N ASP A 29 -2.58 5.29 -8.23
CA ASP A 29 -3.57 5.99 -9.05
C ASP A 29 -3.90 5.19 -10.32
N ASN A 30 -4.21 3.90 -10.15
CA ASN A 30 -4.66 3.05 -11.25
C ASN A 30 -6.02 2.38 -10.96
N ARG A 31 -7.06 2.74 -11.73
CA ARG A 31 -8.44 2.25 -11.52
C ARG A 31 -8.58 0.75 -11.80
N ALA A 32 -7.82 0.21 -12.76
CA ALA A 32 -7.86 -1.21 -13.06
C ALA A 32 -7.23 -2.03 -11.92
N VAL A 33 -6.12 -1.55 -11.37
CA VAL A 33 -5.49 -2.12 -10.18
C VAL A 33 -6.43 -2.05 -8.99
N TYR A 34 -7.06 -0.88 -8.74
CA TYR A 34 -8.06 -0.75 -7.69
C TYR A 34 -9.17 -1.78 -7.83
N ARG A 35 -9.81 -1.88 -9.00
CA ARG A 35 -10.90 -2.84 -9.24
C ARG A 35 -10.47 -4.29 -9.04
N TYR A 36 -9.24 -4.63 -9.42
CA TYR A 36 -8.73 -5.99 -9.26
C TYR A 36 -8.56 -6.39 -7.79
N PHE A 37 -8.02 -5.50 -6.95
CA PHE A 37 -7.73 -5.82 -5.55
C PHE A 37 -8.85 -5.46 -4.57
N ALA A 38 -9.60 -4.38 -4.83
CA ALA A 38 -10.70 -3.95 -3.96
C ALA A 38 -11.90 -4.91 -4.03
N ASP A 39 -12.10 -5.55 -5.19
CA ASP A 39 -13.22 -6.46 -5.47
C ASP A 39 -14.56 -5.75 -5.20
N ASP A 40 -15.50 -6.40 -4.51
CA ASP A 40 -16.80 -5.84 -4.13
C ASP A 40 -16.76 -4.98 -2.83
N GLU A 41 -15.60 -4.44 -2.43
CA GLU A 41 -15.50 -3.62 -1.22
C GLU A 41 -16.20 -2.25 -1.39
N PRO A 42 -17.25 -1.94 -0.61
CA PRO A 42 -17.95 -0.67 -0.72
C PRO A 42 -17.21 0.50 -0.04
N ASP A 43 -16.31 0.20 0.90
CA ASP A 43 -15.53 1.21 1.61
C ASP A 43 -14.20 1.45 0.87
N TYR A 44 -14.05 2.64 0.30
CA TYR A 44 -12.86 3.02 -0.47
C TYR A 44 -11.57 2.88 0.35
N LEU A 45 -11.57 3.21 1.64
CA LEU A 45 -10.39 3.09 2.50
C LEU A 45 -9.98 1.63 2.64
N LYS A 46 -10.96 0.74 2.85
CA LYS A 46 -10.70 -0.70 2.92
C LYS A 46 -10.27 -1.26 1.56
N GLY A 47 -10.84 -0.77 0.46
CA GLY A 47 -10.44 -1.12 -0.90
C GLY A 47 -8.98 -0.77 -1.16
N MET A 48 -8.56 0.45 -0.78
CA MET A 48 -7.16 0.86 -0.88
C MET A 48 -6.24 0.03 0.00
N VAL A 49 -6.64 -0.33 1.23
CA VAL A 49 -5.86 -1.26 2.07
C VAL A 49 -5.63 -2.60 1.35
N LYS A 50 -6.64 -3.15 0.67
CA LYS A 50 -6.49 -4.38 -0.13
C LYS A 50 -5.51 -4.20 -1.28
N VAL A 51 -5.53 -3.06 -1.97
CA VAL A 51 -4.57 -2.73 -3.05
C VAL A 51 -3.14 -2.72 -2.53
N TYR A 52 -2.87 -1.97 -1.46
CA TYR A 52 -1.51 -1.84 -0.92
C TYR A 52 -0.97 -3.18 -0.42
N HIS A 53 -1.80 -3.97 0.27
CA HIS A 53 -1.41 -5.32 0.70
C HIS A 53 -1.22 -6.28 -0.48
N GLY A 54 -2.11 -6.27 -1.47
CA GLY A 54 -2.05 -7.15 -2.62
C GLY A 54 -0.84 -6.90 -3.53
N LEU A 55 -0.35 -5.66 -3.59
CA LEU A 55 0.88 -5.29 -4.29
C LEU A 55 2.15 -5.48 -3.45
N GLY A 56 2.03 -5.79 -2.15
CA GLY A 56 3.17 -5.89 -1.24
C GLY A 56 3.85 -4.55 -0.96
N ILE A 57 3.11 -3.44 -1.02
CA ILE A 57 3.63 -2.09 -0.74
C ILE A 57 3.64 -1.86 0.77
N ASP A 58 4.79 -1.41 1.27
CA ASP A 58 5.06 -1.27 2.71
C ASP A 58 4.51 0.03 3.29
N LEU A 59 4.55 1.10 2.50
CA LEU A 59 4.16 2.44 2.91
C LEU A 59 3.18 3.02 1.90
N CYS A 60 2.02 3.45 2.39
CA CYS A 60 1.06 4.22 1.61
C CYS A 60 1.45 5.71 1.63
N ARG A 61 1.70 6.29 0.45
CA ARG A 61 1.94 7.75 0.32
C ARG A 61 0.67 8.58 0.51
N GLY A 62 -0.49 7.97 0.41
CA GLY A 62 -1.81 8.59 0.51
C GLY A 62 -2.76 8.02 -0.54
N PHE A 63 -4.03 8.41 -0.45
CA PHE A 63 -5.05 8.17 -1.46
C PHE A 63 -6.17 9.20 -1.30
N GLY A 64 -6.80 9.61 -2.40
CA GLY A 64 -7.93 10.55 -2.39
C GLY A 64 -7.90 11.51 -3.58
N ALA A 65 -8.94 11.43 -4.42
CA ALA A 65 -9.23 12.27 -5.60
C ALA A 65 -8.44 12.02 -6.91
N SER A 66 -7.65 10.95 -7.04
CA SER A 66 -7.06 10.59 -8.35
C SER A 66 -8.05 10.02 -9.36
N PHE A 67 -9.20 9.55 -8.89
CA PHE A 67 -10.31 9.12 -9.73
C PHE A 67 -11.57 9.83 -9.29
N ASP A 68 -12.29 10.36 -10.26
CA ASP A 68 -13.65 10.84 -10.05
C ASP A 68 -14.54 9.62 -9.70
N GLU A 69 -15.32 9.72 -8.62
CA GLU A 69 -16.22 8.66 -8.14
C GLU A 69 -17.51 8.55 -8.97
N SER A 70 -17.56 9.23 -10.12
CA SER A 70 -18.73 9.35 -11.00
C SER A 70 -19.16 8.07 -11.70
#